data_AF-A0A7R9W9G1-F1
#
_entry.id   AF-A0A7R9W9G1-F1
#
_cell.length_a   1.000
_cell.length_b   1.000
_cell.length_c   1.000
_cell.angle_alpha   90.00
_cell.angle_beta   90.00
_cell.angle_gamma   90.00
#
_symmetry.space_group_name_H-M   'P 1'
#
loop_
_entity.id
_entity.type
_entity.pdbx_description
1 polymer ?
#
loop_
_entity_poly.entity_id
_entity_poly.type
_entity_poly.pdbx_seq_one_letter_code
_entity_poly.pdbx_strand_id
1 'polypeptide(L)'
;MEEERRNWDKIGAGMNNVRTKTLIKEADVVVVRFGEKYRQWNAAFDAGYASALNKSIITLHPPSVSHMLKEVNSAADVVCQEPEQVVETLAYVIRGELPEEPRDGKDFVPIADRLGKGNPNP
;
A
#
# COMPACT_ATOMS: atom_id res chain seq x y z
N MET A 1 -35.54 -14.28 11.18
CA MET A 1 -34.89 -14.23 12.51
C MET A 1 -33.43 -13.97 12.25
N GLU A 2 -33.02 -12.73 12.44
CA GLU A 2 -31.60 -12.37 12.43
C GLU A 2 -31.01 -13.01 13.68
N GLU A 3 -30.11 -13.97 13.47
CA GLU A 3 -29.46 -14.71 14.54
C GLU A 3 -28.79 -13.67 15.46
N GLU A 4 -29.21 -13.61 16.72
CA GLU A 4 -28.68 -12.72 17.74
C GLU A 4 -27.24 -13.17 18.07
N ARG A 5 -26.31 -12.96 17.14
CA ARG A 5 -24.90 -13.25 17.34
C ARG A 5 -24.41 -12.34 18.44
N ARG A 6 -24.09 -12.96 19.57
CA ARG A 6 -23.44 -12.35 20.72
C ARG A 6 -22.32 -11.44 20.21
N ASN A 7 -22.30 -10.18 20.67
CA ASN A 7 -21.54 -9.03 20.16
C ASN A 7 -19.99 -9.16 20.12
N TRP A 8 -19.47 -10.38 20.22
CA TRP A 8 -18.05 -10.73 20.26
C TRP A 8 -17.29 -10.29 19.02
N ASP A 9 -17.89 -10.35 17.83
CA ASP A 9 -17.24 -9.89 16.59
C ASP A 9 -16.94 -8.38 16.65
N LYS A 10 -17.87 -7.57 17.18
CA LYS A 10 -17.65 -6.11 17.34
C LYS A 10 -16.60 -5.80 18.39
N ILE A 11 -16.60 -6.54 19.50
CA ILE A 11 -15.61 -6.38 20.58
C ILE A 11 -14.21 -6.76 20.07
N GLY A 12 -14.07 -7.89 19.39
CA GLY A 12 -12.81 -8.34 18.79
C GLY A 12 -12.28 -7.37 17.73
N ALA A 13 -13.16 -6.86 16.85
CA ALA A 13 -12.80 -5.82 15.88
C ALA A 13 -12.32 -4.53 16.57
N GLY A 14 -12.98 -4.11 17.66
CA GLY A 14 -12.58 -2.95 18.45
C GLY A 14 -11.18 -3.10 19.05
N MET A 15 -10.84 -4.27 19.60
CA MET A 15 -9.52 -4.54 20.16
C MET A 15 -8.41 -4.50 19.08
N ASN A 16 -8.69 -5.08 17.92
CA ASN A 16 -7.77 -4.99 16.78
C ASN A 16 -7.58 -3.54 16.34
N ASN A 17 -8.65 -2.74 16.29
CA ASN A 17 -8.55 -1.33 15.96
C ASN A 17 -7.68 -0.53 16.93
N VAL A 18 -7.77 -0.79 18.24
CA VAL A 18 -6.89 -0.13 19.23
C VAL A 18 -5.43 -0.45 18.92
N ARG A 19 -5.11 -1.73 18.71
CA ARG A 19 -3.75 -2.17 18.38
C ARG A 19 -3.26 -1.58 17.05
N THR A 20 -4.06 -1.66 16.00
CA THR A 20 -3.71 -1.14 14.66
C THR A 20 -3.43 0.36 14.71
N LYS A 21 -4.24 1.15 15.42
CA LYS A 21 -4.02 2.60 15.54
C LYS A 21 -2.70 2.93 16.24
N THR A 22 -2.34 2.19 17.29
CA THR A 22 -1.05 2.39 17.97
C THR A 22 0.11 2.05 17.04
N LEU A 23 0.03 0.89 16.36
CA LEU A 23 1.08 0.46 15.44
C LEU A 23 1.26 1.40 14.25
N ILE A 24 0.16 1.93 13.68
CA ILE A 24 0.24 2.93 12.59
C ILE A 24 0.93 4.21 13.06
N LYS A 25 0.65 4.68 14.29
CA LYS A 25 1.30 5.88 14.83
C LYS A 25 2.80 5.69 15.06
N GLU A 26 3.20 4.49 15.47
CA GLU A 26 4.59 4.16 15.77
C GLU A 26 5.40 3.80 14.52
N ALA A 27 4.74 3.38 13.43
CA ALA A 27 5.41 3.02 12.18
C ALA A 27 6.05 4.23 11.48
N ASP A 28 7.22 4.03 10.88
CA ASP A 28 7.83 4.98 9.95
C ASP A 28 7.22 4.88 8.55
N VAL A 29 7.00 3.64 8.09
CA VAL A 29 6.41 3.31 6.78
C VAL A 29 5.27 2.32 6.99
N VAL A 30 4.14 2.57 6.32
CA VAL A 30 2.96 1.70 6.36
C VAL A 30 2.74 1.06 4.99
N VAL A 31 2.75 -0.27 4.95
CA VAL A 31 2.40 -1.04 3.74
C VAL A 31 0.95 -1.48 3.83
N VAL A 32 0.11 -1.03 2.89
CA VAL A 32 -1.31 -1.36 2.83
C VAL A 32 -1.58 -2.28 1.64
N ARG A 33 -1.93 -3.54 1.93
CA ARG A 33 -2.24 -4.54 0.90
C ARG A 33 -3.74 -4.60 0.62
N PHE A 34 -4.11 -4.46 -0.65
CA PHE A 34 -5.47 -4.69 -1.14
C PHE A 34 -5.52 -5.99 -1.95
N GLY A 35 -6.41 -6.89 -1.55
CA GLY A 35 -6.72 -8.11 -2.30
C GLY A 35 -7.85 -7.89 -3.32
N GLU A 36 -8.02 -8.85 -4.22
CA GLU A 36 -9.04 -8.81 -5.28
C GLU A 36 -10.46 -9.10 -4.77
N LYS A 37 -10.56 -9.80 -3.63
CA LYS A 37 -11.83 -10.27 -3.08
C LYS A 37 -12.29 -9.33 -1.97
N TYR A 38 -13.61 -9.14 -1.91
CA TYR A 38 -14.30 -8.30 -0.94
C TYR A 38 -13.96 -6.81 -1.03
N ARG A 39 -14.85 -6.02 -0.44
CA ARG A 39 -14.68 -4.59 -0.33
C ARG A 39 -13.75 -4.31 0.85
N GLN A 40 -12.47 -4.05 0.56
CA GLN A 40 -11.36 -3.86 1.51
C GLN A 40 -11.42 -2.53 2.28
N TRP A 41 -12.58 -2.21 2.86
CA TRP A 41 -12.87 -0.91 3.46
C TRP A 41 -12.01 -0.62 4.69
N ASN A 42 -11.67 -1.63 5.49
CA ASN A 42 -10.78 -1.45 6.64
C ASN A 42 -9.37 -1.02 6.20
N ALA A 43 -8.82 -1.66 5.16
CA ALA A 43 -7.51 -1.30 4.62
C ALA A 43 -7.49 0.12 4.03
N ALA A 44 -8.56 0.51 3.31
CA ALA A 44 -8.70 1.87 2.79
C ALA A 44 -8.81 2.90 3.92
N PHE A 45 -9.54 2.57 5.00
CA PHE A 45 -9.65 3.43 6.18
C PHE A 45 -8.30 3.58 6.88
N ASP A 46 -7.57 2.49 7.08
CA ASP A 46 -6.23 2.50 7.70
C ASP A 46 -5.22 3.28 6.85
N ALA A 47 -5.30 3.19 5.52
CA ALA A 47 -4.49 4.02 4.60
C ALA A 47 -4.80 5.52 4.77
N GLY A 48 -6.09 5.88 4.82
CA GLY A 48 -6.50 7.27 5.07
C GLY A 48 -6.05 7.78 6.44
N TYR A 49 -6.10 6.92 7.47
CA TYR A 49 -5.62 7.27 8.81
C TYR A 49 -4.10 7.48 8.84
N ALA A 50 -3.33 6.61 8.18
CA ALA A 50 -1.89 6.76 8.03
C ALA A 50 -1.53 8.06 7.28
N SER A 51 -2.28 8.37 6.23
CA SER A 51 -2.08 9.58 5.42
C SER A 51 -2.32 10.84 6.25
N ALA A 52 -3.40 10.86 7.05
CA ALA A 52 -3.69 11.96 7.96
C ALA A 52 -2.61 12.17 9.05
N LEU A 53 -1.82 11.14 9.36
CA LEU A 53 -0.68 11.20 10.28
C LEU A 53 0.65 11.52 9.56
N ASN A 54 0.62 11.85 8.26
CA ASN A 54 1.80 12.07 7.42
C ASN A 54 2.79 10.89 7.44
N LYS A 55 2.27 9.65 7.50
CA LYS A 55 3.11 8.46 7.35
C LYS A 55 3.42 8.22 5.89
N SER A 56 4.61 7.70 5.62
CA SER A 56 4.93 7.21 4.28
C SER A 56 4.14 5.93 4.01
N ILE A 57 3.48 5.86 2.85
CA ILE A 57 2.55 4.81 2.50
C ILE A 57 2.99 4.12 1.22
N ILE A 58 3.05 2.79 1.30
CA ILE A 58 3.19 1.90 0.13
C ILE A 58 1.89 1.13 -0.02
N THR A 59 1.24 1.21 -1.18
CA THR A 59 0.08 0.36 -1.49
C THR A 59 0.55 -0.88 -2.24
N LEU A 60 -0.05 -2.05 -1.95
CA LEU A 60 0.21 -3.30 -2.67
C LEU A 60 -1.10 -3.87 -3.19
N HIS A 61 -1.30 -3.88 -4.50
CA HIS A 61 -2.51 -4.43 -5.10
C HIS A 61 -2.32 -4.80 -6.58
N PRO A 62 -3.03 -5.82 -7.09
CA PRO A 62 -2.98 -6.13 -8.51
C PRO A 62 -3.55 -4.99 -9.37
N PRO A 63 -3.20 -4.91 -10.66
CA PRO A 63 -3.70 -3.86 -11.56
C PRO A 63 -5.23 -3.81 -11.65
N SER A 64 -5.89 -4.96 -11.51
CA SER A 64 -7.34 -5.16 -11.62
C SER A 64 -8.16 -4.26 -10.68
N VAL A 65 -7.59 -3.87 -9.53
CA VAL A 65 -8.28 -3.04 -8.53
C VAL A 65 -7.79 -1.58 -8.49
N SER A 66 -6.79 -1.22 -9.30
CA SER A 66 -6.15 0.10 -9.28
C SER A 66 -7.14 1.26 -9.47
N HIS A 67 -8.04 1.14 -10.44
CA HIS A 67 -9.03 2.18 -10.72
C HIS A 67 -9.96 2.46 -9.53
N MET A 68 -10.31 1.43 -8.76
CA MET A 68 -11.14 1.59 -7.55
C MET A 68 -10.37 2.22 -6.38
N LEU A 69 -9.04 2.14 -6.40
CA LEU A 69 -8.14 2.63 -5.36
C LEU A 69 -7.49 3.98 -5.72
N LYS A 70 -7.90 4.63 -6.81
CA LYS A 70 -7.26 5.85 -7.33
C LYS A 70 -7.02 6.94 -6.28
N GLU A 71 -7.96 7.13 -5.36
CA GLU A 71 -7.86 8.15 -4.31
C GLU A 71 -6.87 7.75 -3.22
N VAL A 72 -6.83 6.46 -2.86
CA VAL A 72 -5.84 5.91 -1.93
C VAL A 72 -4.44 5.96 -2.55
N ASN A 73 -4.32 5.59 -3.83
CA ASN A 73 -3.06 5.63 -4.56
C ASN A 73 -2.52 7.05 -4.73
N SER A 74 -3.41 8.05 -4.87
CA SER A 74 -3.00 9.46 -4.91
C SER A 74 -2.40 9.95 -3.58
N ALA A 75 -2.71 9.28 -2.47
CA ALA A 75 -2.18 9.57 -1.15
C ALA A 75 -0.99 8.67 -0.77
N ALA A 76 -0.61 7.72 -1.62
CA ALA A 76 0.52 6.82 -1.40
C ALA A 76 1.80 7.37 -2.05
N ASP A 77 2.95 7.10 -1.44
CA ASP A 77 4.26 7.47 -2.01
C ASP A 77 4.69 6.49 -3.10
N VAL A 78 4.32 5.20 -2.94
CA VAL A 78 4.67 4.13 -3.88
C VAL A 78 3.47 3.18 -4.05
N VAL A 79 3.16 2.84 -5.30
CA VAL A 79 2.16 1.83 -5.66
C VAL A 79 2.88 0.58 -6.19
N CYS A 80 2.72 -0.53 -5.49
CA CYS A 80 3.25 -1.84 -5.84
C CYS A 80 2.14 -2.77 -6.33
N GLN A 81 2.48 -3.61 -7.30
CA GLN A 81 1.60 -4.66 -7.82
C GLN A 81 1.95 -6.03 -7.27
N GLU A 82 3.23 -6.26 -6.98
CA GLU A 82 3.75 -7.52 -6.44
C GLU A 82 4.54 -7.30 -5.14
N PRO A 83 4.59 -8.29 -4.23
CA PRO A 83 5.31 -8.16 -2.96
C PRO A 83 6.79 -7.82 -3.12
N GLU A 84 7.47 -8.30 -4.17
CA GLU A 84 8.89 -8.04 -4.39
C GLU A 84 9.17 -6.54 -4.56
N GLN A 85 8.24 -5.79 -5.17
CA GLN A 85 8.39 -4.33 -5.34
C GLN A 85 8.35 -3.60 -4.00
N VAL A 86 7.62 -4.14 -3.01
CA VAL A 86 7.64 -3.59 -1.63
C VAL A 86 9.02 -3.81 -1.02
N VAL A 87 9.59 -5.01 -1.19
CA VAL A 87 10.92 -5.35 -0.68
C VAL A 87 11.99 -4.48 -1.35
N GLU A 88 11.94 -4.33 -2.67
CA GLU A 88 12.85 -3.47 -3.44
C GLU A 88 12.75 -2.00 -3.00
N THR A 89 11.52 -1.50 -2.79
CA THR A 89 11.29 -0.14 -2.28
C THR A 89 11.93 0.06 -0.92
N LEU A 90 11.72 -0.89 0.01
CA LEU A 90 12.31 -0.83 1.35
C LEU A 90 13.84 -0.97 1.30
N ALA A 91 14.39 -1.84 0.44
CA ALA A 91 15.83 -1.99 0.25
C ALA A 91 16.46 -0.69 -0.25
N TYR A 92 15.83 -0.02 -1.21
CA TYR A 92 16.27 1.28 -1.71
C TYR A 92 16.23 2.35 -0.60
N VAL A 93 15.13 2.46 0.14
CA VAL A 93 14.99 3.47 1.20
C VAL A 93 15.99 3.25 2.33
N ILE A 94 16.28 2.00 2.69
CA ILE A 94 17.16 1.67 3.83
C ILE A 94 18.64 1.68 3.43
N ARG A 95 18.99 1.12 2.27
CA ARG A 95 20.38 0.87 1.86
C ARG A 95 20.84 1.68 0.64
N GLY A 96 19.93 2.35 -0.07
CA GLY A 96 20.24 3.01 -1.33
C GLY A 96 20.47 2.05 -2.50
N GLU A 97 20.07 0.78 -2.34
CA GLU A 97 20.26 -0.27 -3.35
C GLU A 97 19.13 -0.25 -4.38
N LEU A 98 19.48 -0.24 -5.66
CA LEU A 98 18.55 -0.49 -6.76
C LEU A 98 18.72 -1.94 -7.24
N PRO A 99 17.66 -2.58 -7.75
CA PRO A 99 17.78 -3.91 -8.34
C PRO A 99 18.78 -3.90 -9.51
N GLU A 100 19.66 -4.90 -9.55
CA GLU A 100 20.71 -5.02 -10.59
C GLU A 100 20.12 -5.16 -11.98
N GLU A 101 19.04 -5.93 -12.11
CA GLU A 101 18.25 -6.04 -13.33
C GLU A 101 16.92 -5.29 -13.14
N PRO A 102 16.67 -4.27 -13.95
CA PRO A 102 15.38 -3.63 -13.97
C PRO A 102 14.25 -4.57 -14.37
N ARG A 103 13.09 -4.44 -13.71
CA ARG A 103 11.92 -5.28 -13.97
C ARG A 103 11.34 -5.14 -15.38
N ASP A 104 11.55 -4.00 -16.04
CA ASP A 104 11.16 -3.77 -17.45
C ASP A 104 12.07 -4.53 -18.44
N GLY A 105 13.04 -5.31 -17.94
CA GLY A 105 13.98 -6.06 -18.75
C GLY A 105 14.88 -5.14 -19.58
N LYS A 106 15.17 -5.55 -20.83
CA LYS A 106 16.06 -4.81 -21.75
C LYS A 106 15.52 -3.43 -22.16
N ASP A 107 14.26 -3.15 -21.86
CA ASP A 107 13.59 -1.90 -22.21
C ASP A 107 13.63 -0.86 -21.07
N PHE A 108 14.30 -1.17 -19.96
CA PHE A 108 14.48 -0.19 -18.89
C PHE A 108 15.33 1.00 -19.31
N VAL A 109 14.74 2.18 -19.12
CA VAL A 109 15.43 3.45 -19.26
C VAL A 109 15.67 4.01 -17.85
N PRO A 110 16.89 4.37 -17.43
CA PRO A 110 17.13 5.02 -16.13
C PRO A 110 16.35 6.32 -15.96
N ILE A 111 15.98 6.71 -14.74
CA ILE A 111 15.22 7.95 -14.47
C ILE A 111 15.90 9.21 -15.05
N ALA A 112 17.23 9.26 -15.00
CA ALA A 112 18.03 10.33 -15.61
C ALA A 112 17.79 10.44 -17.13
N ASP A 113 17.53 9.31 -17.78
CA ASP A 113 17.30 9.18 -19.23
C ASP A 113 15.80 9.19 -19.60
N ARG A 114 14.89 9.30 -18.60
CA ARG A 114 13.43 9.38 -18.76
C ARG A 114 12.90 10.81 -18.92
N LEU A 115 13.72 11.84 -18.71
CA LEU A 115 13.29 13.25 -18.77
C LEU A 115 12.71 13.58 -20.15
N GLY A 116 11.38 13.75 -20.21
CA GLY A 116 10.64 14.16 -21.40
C GLY A 116 9.86 13.07 -22.14
N LYS A 117 9.92 11.79 -21.71
CA LYS A 117 9.22 10.67 -22.39
C LYS A 117 7.87 10.27 -21.77
N GLY A 118 7.39 11.02 -20.77
CA GLY A 118 6.16 10.69 -20.05
C GLY A 118 6.36 9.54 -19.06
N ASN A 119 5.50 9.47 -18.05
CA ASN A 119 5.52 8.41 -17.04
C ASN A 119 4.88 7.14 -17.64
N PRO A 120 5.61 6.01 -17.80
CA PRO A 120 5.01 4.76 -18.25
C PRO A 120 4.29 4.01 -17.12
N ASN A 121 4.39 4.50 -15.86
CA ASN A 121 3.57 3.97 -14.78
C ASN A 121 2.23 4.72 -14.77
N PRO A 122 1.08 4.02 -14.76
CA PRO A 122 -0.24 4.64 -14.69
C PRO A 122 -0.45 5.49 -13.43
#